data_AF-M6HHV8-F1
#
_entry.id   AF-M6HHV8-F1
#
_cell.length_a   1.000
_cell.length_b   1.000
_cell.length_c   1.000
_cell.angle_alpha   90.00
_cell.angle_beta   90.00
_cell.angle_gamma   90.00
#
_symmetry.space_group_name_H-M   'P 1'
#
loop_
_entity.id
_entity.type
_entity.pdbx_description
1 polymer ?
#
loop_
_entity_poly.entity_id
_entity_poly.type
_entity_poly.pdbx_seq_one_letter_code
_entity_poly.pdbx_strand_id
1 'polypeptide(L)'
;MNFFSEKDIIKETKVGGRIIQINCRQAITSYTIDSFVDLYKPPLPNYIKIDVDNFGYKIIKGGVKILNNPKLKSVSIELNDNEIDHVTRVVSIMKKSGFHKIEKYQHETIFHKESYSSFYNYIFYKKSK
;
A
#
# COMPACT_ATOMS: atom_id res chain seq x y z
N MET A 1 -14.45 -16.19 20.96
CA MET A 1 -14.13 -14.74 20.85
C MET A 1 -13.16 -14.44 21.98
N ASN A 2 -11.86 -14.37 21.68
CA ASN A 2 -10.86 -14.13 22.71
C ASN A 2 -10.84 -12.63 23.01
N PHE A 3 -11.39 -12.25 24.15
CA PHE A 3 -11.21 -10.92 24.70
C PHE A 3 -9.75 -10.82 25.18
N PHE A 4 -9.04 -9.79 24.71
CA PHE A 4 -7.68 -9.49 25.12
C PHE A 4 -7.62 -9.37 26.66
N SER A 5 -6.67 -10.07 27.29
CA SER A 5 -6.42 -9.93 28.73
C SER A 5 -5.56 -8.70 29.00
N GLU A 6 -5.53 -8.20 30.23
CA GLU A 6 -4.64 -7.09 30.62
C GLU A 6 -3.15 -7.36 30.35
N LYS A 7 -2.75 -8.65 30.27
CA LYS A 7 -1.38 -9.06 29.96
C LYS A 7 -1.02 -8.86 28.48
N ASP A 8 -2.01 -8.67 27.61
CA ASP A 8 -1.85 -8.41 26.18
C ASP A 8 -1.77 -6.90 25.86
N ILE A 9 -1.80 -6.05 26.90
CA ILE A 9 -1.70 -4.60 26.78
C ILE A 9 -0.22 -4.21 26.71
N ILE A 10 0.30 -4.15 25.48
CA ILE A 10 1.46 -3.35 25.11
C ILE A 10 1.27 -1.93 25.68
N LYS A 11 2.11 -1.54 26.64
CA LYS A 11 2.12 -0.21 27.29
C LYS A 11 3.06 0.77 26.59
N GLU A 12 4.04 0.26 25.85
CA GLU A 12 5.02 1.05 25.14
C GLU A 12 5.41 0.40 23.81
N THR A 13 5.75 1.21 22.82
CA THR A 13 6.19 0.73 21.51
C THR A 13 7.38 1.55 21.02
N LYS A 14 8.16 0.98 20.10
CA LYS A 14 9.31 1.64 19.48
C LYS A 14 8.91 2.25 18.15
N VAL A 15 9.01 3.57 18.01
CA VAL A 15 8.78 4.30 16.74
C VAL A 15 10.01 5.13 16.45
N GLY A 16 10.62 4.94 15.27
CA GLY A 16 11.81 5.71 14.86
C GLY A 16 12.98 5.64 15.86
N GLY A 17 13.18 4.50 16.52
CA GLY A 17 14.24 4.33 17.51
C GLY A 17 13.88 4.72 18.95
N ARG A 18 12.79 5.46 19.16
CA ARG A 18 12.35 5.96 20.48
C ARG A 18 11.25 5.09 21.07
N ILE A 19 11.25 4.95 22.39
CA ILE A 19 10.16 4.31 23.14
C ILE A 19 9.07 5.34 23.37
N ILE A 20 7.82 5.00 23.02
CA ILE A 20 6.64 5.83 23.17
C ILE A 20 5.63 5.08 24.04
N GLN A 21 5.07 5.77 25.05
CA GLN A 21 4.00 5.24 25.89
C GLN A 21 2.66 5.28 25.12
N ILE A 22 1.91 4.19 25.20
CA ILE A 22 0.62 4.04 24.52
C ILE A 22 -0.48 4.59 25.42
N ASN A 23 -0.98 5.79 25.10
CA ASN A 23 -2.01 6.46 25.90
C ASN A 23 -3.44 6.02 25.56
N CYS A 24 -3.68 5.55 24.33
CA CYS A 24 -4.99 5.16 23.86
C CYS A 24 -4.88 3.99 22.87
N ARG A 25 -5.89 3.12 22.87
CA ARG A 25 -6.09 2.07 21.87
C ARG A 25 -7.44 2.27 21.23
N GLN A 26 -7.45 2.36 19.90
CA GLN A 26 -8.66 2.45 19.12
C GLN A 26 -8.71 1.27 18.15
N ALA A 27 -9.82 0.53 18.20
CA ALA A 27 -10.07 -0.50 17.20
C ALA A 27 -10.37 0.16 15.85
N ILE A 28 -9.82 -0.41 14.78
CA ILE A 28 -10.13 -0.03 13.41
C ILE A 28 -10.70 -1.23 12.66
N THR A 29 -11.70 -0.99 11.82
CA THR A 29 -12.17 -2.00 10.87
C THR A 29 -11.31 -1.94 9.63
N SER A 30 -10.84 -3.10 9.17
CA SER A 30 -10.07 -3.22 7.94
C SER A 30 -10.76 -4.13 6.94
N TYR A 31 -10.60 -3.81 5.66
CA TYR A 31 -11.13 -4.58 4.54
C TYR A 31 -10.04 -4.75 3.49
N THR A 32 -10.14 -5.80 2.69
CA THR A 32 -9.47 -5.79 1.40
C THR A 32 -10.18 -4.79 0.49
N ILE A 33 -9.49 -4.25 -0.52
CA ILE A 33 -10.12 -3.34 -1.50
C ILE A 33 -11.33 -4.02 -2.15
N ASP A 34 -11.18 -5.28 -2.57
CA ASP A 34 -12.25 -6.04 -3.21
C ASP A 34 -13.44 -6.25 -2.25
N SER A 35 -13.21 -6.59 -0.98
CA SER A 35 -14.30 -6.77 0.00
C SER A 35 -15.02 -5.46 0.29
N PHE A 36 -14.28 -4.36 0.39
CA PHE A 36 -14.86 -3.03 0.58
C PHE A 36 -15.77 -2.67 -0.60
N VAL A 37 -15.31 -2.91 -1.83
CA VAL A 37 -16.13 -2.64 -3.02
C VAL A 37 -17.35 -3.54 -3.08
N ASP A 38 -17.20 -4.83 -2.79
CA ASP A 38 -18.32 -5.79 -2.81
C ASP A 38 -19.40 -5.40 -1.78
N LEU A 39 -19.01 -4.94 -0.59
CA LEU A 39 -19.92 -4.53 0.49
C LEU A 39 -20.59 -3.18 0.24
N TYR A 40 -19.81 -2.17 -0.11
CA TYR A 40 -20.28 -0.77 -0.12
C TYR A 40 -20.60 -0.24 -1.52
N LYS A 41 -20.21 -0.97 -2.57
CA LYS A 41 -20.49 -0.65 -3.99
C LYS A 41 -20.18 0.82 -4.36
N PRO A 42 -19.01 1.36 -4.00
CA PRO A 42 -18.63 2.71 -4.39
C PRO A 42 -18.46 2.79 -5.92
N PRO A 43 -18.52 4.00 -6.52
CA PRO A 43 -18.09 4.21 -7.89
C PRO A 43 -16.66 3.68 -8.10
N LEU A 44 -16.45 2.90 -9.16
CA LEU A 44 -15.16 2.28 -9.41
C LEU A 44 -14.16 3.31 -9.96
N PRO A 45 -12.95 3.42 -9.38
CA PRO A 45 -11.99 4.43 -9.78
C PRO A 45 -11.35 4.14 -11.14
N ASN A 46 -10.97 5.21 -11.83
CA ASN A 46 -10.08 5.13 -13.00
C ASN A 46 -8.60 5.32 -12.64
N TYR A 47 -8.31 5.80 -11.43
CA TYR A 47 -6.96 6.04 -10.91
C TYR A 47 -6.91 5.70 -9.42
N ILE A 48 -5.82 5.10 -8.95
CA ILE A 48 -5.62 4.76 -7.53
C ILE A 48 -4.25 5.27 -7.09
N LYS A 49 -4.16 5.86 -5.89
CA LYS A 49 -2.89 6.13 -5.20
C LYS A 49 -2.83 5.27 -3.93
N ILE A 50 -1.70 4.59 -3.71
CA ILE A 50 -1.40 3.79 -2.52
C ILE A 50 -0.11 4.33 -1.93
N ASP A 51 -0.23 5.06 -0.84
CA ASP A 51 0.87 5.77 -0.18
C ASP A 51 0.90 5.32 1.28
N VAL A 52 1.47 4.14 1.49
CA VAL A 52 1.46 3.45 2.79
C VAL A 52 2.78 2.74 3.04
N ASP A 53 3.33 2.93 4.23
CA ASP A 53 4.59 2.30 4.63
C ASP A 53 4.44 0.77 4.71
N ASN A 54 5.35 0.03 4.06
CA ASN A 54 5.61 -1.41 4.23
C ASN A 54 4.42 -2.40 4.11
N PHE A 55 3.24 -1.94 3.69
CA PHE A 55 2.02 -2.76 3.55
C PHE A 55 1.47 -2.87 2.12
N GLY A 56 2.11 -2.18 1.16
CA GLY A 56 1.62 -2.06 -0.22
C GLY A 56 1.29 -3.39 -0.91
N TYR A 57 2.06 -4.46 -0.64
CA TYR A 57 1.80 -5.77 -1.26
C TYR A 57 0.48 -6.39 -0.80
N LYS A 58 0.16 -6.30 0.49
CA LYS A 58 -1.10 -6.86 1.04
C LYS A 58 -2.31 -6.11 0.50
N ILE A 59 -2.20 -4.78 0.35
CA ILE A 59 -3.25 -3.93 -0.22
C ILE A 59 -3.51 -4.31 -1.68
N ILE A 60 -2.46 -4.37 -2.49
CA ILE A 60 -2.53 -4.77 -3.91
C ILE A 60 -3.10 -6.19 -4.06
N LYS A 61 -2.65 -7.15 -3.24
CA LYS A 61 -3.18 -8.53 -3.24
C LYS A 61 -4.67 -8.59 -2.87
N GLY A 62 -5.14 -7.69 -1.99
CA GLY A 62 -6.54 -7.59 -1.60
C GLY A 62 -7.44 -6.85 -2.61
N GLY A 63 -6.89 -6.30 -3.69
CA GLY A 63 -7.61 -5.50 -4.67
C GLY A 63 -7.53 -6.03 -6.10
N VAL A 64 -7.26 -7.32 -6.29
CA VAL A 64 -6.99 -7.89 -7.62
C VAL A 64 -8.20 -7.74 -8.56
N LYS A 65 -9.45 -7.84 -8.07
CA LYS A 65 -10.63 -7.61 -8.93
C LYS A 65 -10.64 -6.17 -9.44
N ILE A 66 -10.35 -5.20 -8.57
CA ILE A 66 -10.25 -3.78 -8.95
C ILE A 66 -9.08 -3.53 -9.90
N LEU A 67 -7.92 -4.11 -9.63
CA LEU A 67 -6.76 -4.00 -10.49
C LEU A 67 -7.03 -4.57 -11.89
N ASN A 68 -7.86 -5.62 -12.01
CA ASN A 68 -8.28 -6.20 -13.28
C ASN A 68 -9.38 -5.41 -14.01
N ASN A 69 -9.98 -4.40 -13.39
CA ASN A 69 -11.05 -3.62 -14.01
C ASN A 69 -10.55 -2.93 -15.29
N PRO A 70 -11.20 -3.11 -16.45
CA PRO A 70 -10.78 -2.49 -17.71
C PRO A 70 -10.93 -0.95 -17.71
N LYS A 71 -11.74 -0.37 -16.81
CA LYS A 71 -11.88 1.09 -16.66
C LYS A 71 -10.77 1.73 -15.82
N LEU A 72 -10.00 0.93 -15.08
CA LEU A 72 -8.86 1.41 -14.30
C LEU A 72 -7.69 1.70 -15.24
N LYS A 73 -7.22 2.95 -15.25
CA LYS A 73 -6.20 3.44 -16.18
C LYS A 73 -4.81 3.41 -15.58
N SER A 74 -4.67 3.81 -14.30
CA SER A 74 -3.36 3.89 -13.66
C SER A 74 -3.43 3.69 -12.14
N VAL A 75 -2.33 3.21 -11.58
CA VAL A 75 -2.12 3.06 -10.13
C VAL A 75 -0.75 3.63 -9.78
N SER A 76 -0.70 4.58 -8.85
CA SER A 76 0.53 5.02 -8.21
C SER A 76 0.70 4.31 -6.87
N ILE A 77 1.87 3.76 -6.61
CA ILE A 77 2.21 3.13 -5.34
C ILE A 77 3.61 3.53 -4.89
N GLU A 78 3.73 3.97 -3.64
CA GLU A 78 5.04 4.20 -3.04
C GLU A 78 5.72 2.86 -2.71
N LEU A 79 6.95 2.67 -3.18
CA LEU A 79 7.76 1.49 -2.90
C LEU A 79 9.19 1.90 -2.56
N ASN A 80 9.84 1.08 -1.74
CA ASN A 80 11.24 1.19 -1.37
C ASN A 80 12.09 0.21 -2.18
N ASP A 81 13.01 0.71 -3.00
CA ASP A 81 13.90 -0.12 -3.83
C ASP A 81 14.87 -0.98 -3.03
N ASN A 82 15.14 -0.62 -1.77
CA ASN A 82 15.95 -1.46 -0.89
C ASN A 82 15.20 -2.76 -0.50
N GLU A 83 13.87 -2.82 -0.71
CA GLU A 83 13.04 -4.00 -0.46
C GLU A 83 12.72 -4.76 -1.76
N ILE A 84 13.77 -5.27 -2.42
CA ILE A 84 13.71 -5.88 -3.77
C ILE A 84 12.60 -6.95 -3.90
N ASP A 85 12.46 -7.81 -2.90
CA ASP A 85 11.44 -8.86 -2.87
C ASP A 85 10.02 -8.30 -2.83
N HIS A 86 9.81 -7.21 -2.10
CA HIS A 86 8.52 -6.54 -2.00
C HIS A 86 8.16 -5.87 -3.33
N VAL A 87 9.09 -5.11 -3.90
CA VAL A 87 8.94 -4.50 -5.23
C VAL A 87 8.62 -5.55 -6.29
N THR A 88 9.37 -6.65 -6.32
CA THR A 88 9.18 -7.74 -7.28
C THR A 88 7.78 -8.35 -7.19
N ARG A 89 7.28 -8.60 -5.97
CA ARG A 89 5.93 -9.12 -5.77
C ARG A 89 4.86 -8.15 -6.24
N VAL A 90 5.00 -6.86 -5.94
CA VAL A 90 4.06 -5.82 -6.41
C VAL A 90 4.05 -5.76 -7.93
N VAL A 91 5.22 -5.62 -8.56
CA VAL A 91 5.36 -5.56 -10.03
C VAL A 91 4.77 -6.81 -10.68
N SER A 92 4.95 -8.00 -10.11
CA SER A 92 4.37 -9.24 -10.61
C SER A 92 2.83 -9.20 -10.64
N ILE A 93 2.19 -8.75 -9.56
CA ILE A 93 0.72 -8.62 -9.50
C ILE A 93 0.23 -7.56 -10.49
N MET A 94 0.90 -6.42 -10.58
CA MET A 94 0.52 -5.35 -11.50
C MET A 94 0.60 -5.84 -12.96
N LYS A 95 1.69 -6.51 -13.35
CA LYS A 95 1.80 -7.12 -14.69
C LYS A 95 0.70 -8.13 -14.97
N LYS A 96 0.42 -9.04 -14.02
CA LYS A 96 -0.68 -10.02 -14.12
C LYS A 96 -2.06 -9.34 -14.23
N SER A 97 -2.20 -8.12 -13.72
CA SER A 97 -3.45 -7.34 -13.77
C SER A 97 -3.59 -6.46 -15.02
N GLY A 98 -2.72 -6.64 -16.02
CA GLY A 98 -2.79 -5.94 -17.31
C GLY A 98 -2.14 -4.57 -17.33
N PHE A 99 -1.27 -4.26 -16.36
CA PHE A 99 -0.42 -3.06 -16.41
C PHE A 99 0.86 -3.36 -17.20
N HIS A 100 1.19 -2.50 -18.16
CA HIS A 100 2.26 -2.75 -19.13
C HIS A 100 3.38 -1.72 -19.09
N LYS A 101 3.06 -0.47 -18.76
CA LYS A 101 4.04 0.60 -18.61
C LYS A 101 4.22 0.90 -17.13
N ILE A 102 5.47 1.06 -16.71
CA ILE A 102 5.86 1.42 -15.35
C ILE A 102 6.75 2.64 -15.46
N GLU A 103 6.38 3.71 -14.79
CA GLU A 103 7.23 4.87 -14.57
C GLU A 103 7.56 4.95 -13.08
N LYS A 104 8.66 5.62 -12.75
CA LYS A 104 9.17 5.71 -11.39
C LYS A 104 9.64 7.14 -11.16
N TYR A 105 9.05 7.79 -10.16
CA TYR A 105 9.35 9.17 -9.81
C TYR A 105 9.86 9.23 -8.38
N GLN A 106 11.00 9.89 -8.20
CA GLN A 106 11.55 10.13 -6.87
C GLN A 106 10.90 11.35 -6.24
N HIS A 107 10.83 11.38 -4.92
CA HIS A 107 10.45 12.58 -4.18
C HIS A 107 11.48 13.71 -4.39
N GLU A 108 11.11 14.94 -4.01
CA GLU A 108 11.96 16.13 -4.17
C GLU A 108 13.39 15.92 -3.66
N THR A 109 14.32 16.68 -4.24
CA THR A 109 15.76 16.47 -4.02
C THR A 109 16.22 16.64 -2.58
N ILE A 110 15.41 17.34 -1.77
CA ILE A 110 15.61 17.51 -0.33
C ILE A 110 15.60 16.16 0.41
N PHE A 111 14.88 15.15 -0.11
CA PHE A 111 14.81 13.81 0.47
C PHE A 111 15.94 12.87 0.03
N HIS A 112 16.84 13.29 -0.88
CA HIS A 112 17.92 12.43 -1.40
C HIS A 112 19.07 12.17 -0.42
N LYS A 113 19.19 12.93 0.68
CA LYS A 113 20.31 12.79 1.63
C LYS A 113 20.02 11.87 2.81
N GLU A 114 18.80 11.33 2.91
CA GLU A 114 18.34 10.60 4.10
C GLU A 114 17.81 9.19 3.78
N SER A 115 17.23 8.54 4.79
CA SER A 115 16.65 7.19 4.76
C SER A 115 15.55 6.98 3.71
N TYR A 116 15.10 8.04 3.04
CA TYR A 116 14.04 8.04 2.03
C TYR A 116 14.55 8.07 0.59
N SER A 117 15.87 8.12 0.38
CA SER A 117 16.48 8.17 -0.96
C SER A 117 16.10 6.99 -1.86
N SER A 118 15.77 5.83 -1.28
CA SER A 118 15.35 4.64 -2.01
C SER A 118 13.83 4.53 -2.20
N PHE A 119 13.04 5.50 -1.75
CA PHE A 119 11.58 5.50 -1.92
C PHE A 119 11.18 6.22 -3.20
N TYR A 120 10.23 5.62 -3.92
CA TYR A 120 9.75 6.14 -5.18
C TYR A 120 8.26 5.88 -5.37
N ASN A 121 7.62 6.80 -6.09
CA ASN A 121 6.28 6.60 -6.62
C ASN A 121 6.37 5.80 -7.92
N TYR A 122 5.99 4.53 -7.86
CA TYR A 122 5.82 3.68 -9.03
C TYR A 122 4.45 3.90 -9.64
N ILE A 123 4.40 4.38 -10.88
CA ILE A 123 3.17 4.62 -11.61
C ILE A 123 3.01 3.55 -12.68
N PHE A 124 1.98 2.72 -12.52
CA PHE A 124 1.63 1.64 -13.42
C PHE A 124 0.48 2.09 -14.33
N TYR A 125 0.62 1.87 -15.64
CA TYR A 125 -0.42 2.20 -16.61
C TYR A 125 -0.91 0.97 -17.36
N LYS A 126 -2.23 0.89 -17.56
CA LYS A 126 -2.82 -0.01 -18.56
C LYS A 126 -2.66 0.57 -19.96
N LYS A 127 -2.75 -0.29 -20.98
CA LYS A 127 -2.89 0.19 -22.36
C LYS A 127 -4.19 0.98 -22.47
N SER A 128 -4.10 2.22 -22.92
CA SER A 128 -5.28 2.96 -23.38
C SER A 128 -5.88 2.19 -24.55
N LYS A 129 -7.16 1.83 -24.44
CA LYS A 129 -7.96 1.40 -25.59
C LYS A 129 -8.31 2.60 -26.44
#